data_AF-A0A7C3XRI2-F1
#
_entry.id   AF-A0A7C3XRI2-F1
#
_cell.length_a   1.000
_cell.length_b   1.000
_cell.length_c   1.000
_cell.angle_alpha   90.00
_cell.angle_beta   90.00
_cell.angle_gamma   90.00
#
_symmetry.space_group_name_H-M   'P 1'
#
loop_
_entity.id
_entity.type
_entity.pdbx_description
1 polymer ?
#
loop_
_entity_poly.entity_id
_entity_poly.type
_entity_poly.pdbx_seq_one_letter_code
_entity_poly.pdbx_strand_id
1 'polypeptide(L)' 'MRVAVLGSTGFLGEQILEVLSKEQGYQVTLLSGYRNVDKL' A
#
# COMPACT_ATOMS: atom_id res chain seq x y z
N MET A 1 -11.43 -7.20 4.65
CA MET A 1 -10.41 -7.11 5.73
C MET A 1 -9.69 -5.77 5.62
N ARG A 2 -9.48 -5.07 6.74
CA ARG A 2 -8.77 -3.78 6.75
C ARG A 2 -7.26 -4.00 6.83
N VAL A 3 -6.49 -3.31 6.01
CA VAL A 3 -5.04 -3.47 5.89
C VAL A 3 -4.35 -2.11 5.97
N ALA A 4 -3.25 -2.05 6.72
CA ALA A 4 -2.31 -0.94 6.70
C ALA A 4 -1.03 -1.38 5.98
N VAL A 5 -0.52 -0.55 5.06
CA VAL A 5 0.73 -0.82 4.34
C VAL A 5 1.77 0.20 4.78
N LEU A 6 2.74 -0.25 5.57
CA LEU A 6 3.86 0.56 6.04
C LEU A 6 5.04 0.42 5.08
N GLY A 7 5.61 1.54 4.64
CA GLY A 7 6.59 1.55 3.54
C GLY A 7 5.93 1.31 2.18
N SER A 8 4.71 1.81 1.98
CA SER A 8 3.91 1.65 0.76
C SER A 8 4.60 2.17 -0.49
N THR A 9 5.52 3.12 -0.34
CA THR A 9 6.25 3.77 -1.43
C THR A 9 7.57 3.06 -1.79
N GLY A 10 7.87 1.93 -1.15
CA GLY A 10 9.01 1.06 -1.48
C GLY A 10 8.59 -0.04 -2.46
N PHE A 11 9.57 -0.73 -3.05
CA PHE A 11 9.32 -1.78 -4.03
C PHE A 11 8.26 -2.80 -3.58
N LEU A 12 8.39 -3.35 -2.37
CA LEU A 12 7.42 -4.31 -1.85
C LEU A 12 6.04 -3.68 -1.58
N GLY A 13 6.01 -2.44 -1.07
CA GLY A 13 4.77 -1.73 -0.81
C GLY A 13 3.95 -1.51 -2.07
N GLU A 14 4.61 -1.11 -3.16
CA GLU A 14 3.97 -0.91 -4.46
C GLU A 14 3.39 -2.23 -5.01
N GLN A 15 4.15 -3.33 -4.94
CA GLN A 15 3.67 -4.64 -5.39
C GLN A 15 2.49 -5.15 -4.56
N ILE A 16 2.53 -4.94 -3.23
CA ILE A 16 1.42 -5.31 -2.33
C ILE A 16 0.16 -4.50 -2.69
N LEU A 17 0.29 -3.20 -2.92
CA LEU A 17 -0.85 -2.36 -3.29
C LEU A 17 -1.44 -2.75 -4.65
N GLU A 18 -0.61 -3.12 -5.60
CA GLU A 18 -1.08 -3.62 -6.90
C GLU A 18 -1.96 -4.87 -6.73
N VAL A 19 -1.50 -5.85 -5.93
CA VAL A 19 -2.28 -7.07 -5.65
C VAL A 19 -3.57 -6.73 -4.89
N LEU A 20 -3.47 -5.92 -3.84
CA LEU A 20 -4.64 -5.52 -3.03
C LEU A 20 -5.68 -4.76 -3.87
N SER A 21 -5.27 -3.99 -4.88
CA SER A 21 -6.19 -3.27 -5.77
C SER A 21 -7.06 -4.19 -6.63
N LYS A 22 -6.61 -5.42 -6.89
CA LYS A 22 -7.31 -6.42 -7.72
C LYS A 22 -8.25 -7.31 -6.88
N GLU A 23 -8.11 -7.29 -5.56
CA GLU A 23 -8.81 -8.17 -4.63
C GLU A 23 -9.91 -7.41 -3.85
N GLN A 24 -11.17 -7.76 -4.07
CA GLN A 24 -12.31 -7.11 -3.41
C GLN A 24 -12.41 -7.41 -1.90
N GLY A 25 -11.60 -8.35 -1.40
CA GLY A 25 -11.57 -8.76 0.00
C GLY A 25 -10.84 -7.81 0.94
N TYR A 26 -10.12 -6.80 0.41
CA TYR A 26 -9.27 -5.92 1.21
C TYR A 26 -9.68 -4.45 1.07
N GLN A 27 -9.60 -3.73 2.19
CA GLN A 27 -9.73 -2.28 2.24
C GLN A 27 -8.44 -1.73 2.82
N VAL A 28 -7.68 -1.00 2.02
CA VAL A 28 -6.48 -0.29 2.49
C VAL A 28 -6.94 0.92 3.29
N THR A 29 -6.60 0.97 4.58
CA THR A 29 -7.05 2.03 5.49
C THR A 29 -5.93 2.99 5.91
N LEU A 30 -4.68 2.60 5.71
CA LEU A 30 -3.52 3.44 6.01
C LEU A 30 -2.35 3.10 5.09
N LEU A 31 -1.69 4.14 4.61
CA LEU A 31 -0.44 4.07 3.87
C LEU A 31 0.64 4.88 4.61
N SER A 32 1.88 4.42 4.62
CA SER A 32 3.01 5.22 5.09
C SER A 32 4.22 5.11 4.16
N GLY A 33 4.89 6.24 3.93
CA GLY A 33 6.12 6.32 3.15
C GLY A 33 7.12 7.27 3.81
N TYR A 34 8.42 7.08 3.53
CA TYR A 34 9.50 7.91 4.11
C TYR A 34 10.24 8.77 3.08
N ARG A 35 10.72 8.20 1.96
CA ARG A 35 11.58 8.91 0.99
C ARG A 35 10.88 9.33 -0.31
N ASN A 36 9.85 8.60 -0.73
CA ASN A 36 9.14 8.85 -1.99
C ASN A 36 7.73 9.37 -1.67
N VAL A 37 7.64 10.46 -0.89
CA VAL A 37 6.36 11.01 -0.39
C VAL A 37 5.47 11.47 -1.55
N ASP A 38 6.06 11.86 -2.66
CA ASP A 38 5.40 12.15 -3.94
C ASP A 38 4.60 10.97 -4.52
N LYS A 39 4.90 9.73 -4.12
CA LYS A 39 4.14 8.53 -4.52
C LYS A 39 2.99 8.17 -3.56
N LEU A 40 2.87 8.86 -2.42
CA LEU A 40 1.89 8.56 -1.37
C LEU A 40 0.59 9.34 -1.60
#